data_AF-A0A7W1K599-F1
#
_entry.id   AF-A0A7W1K599-F1
#
_cell.length_a   1.000
_cell.length_b   1.000
_cell.length_c   1.000
_cell.angle_alpha   90.00
_cell.angle_beta   90.00
_cell.angle_gamma   90.00
#
_symmetry.space_group_name_H-M   'P 1'
#
loop_
_entity.id
_entity.type
_entity.pdbx_description
1 polymer ?
#
loop_
_entity_poly.entity_id
_entity_poly.type
_entity_poly.pdbx_seq_one_letter_code
_entity_poly.pdbx_strand_id
1 'polypeptide(L)'
;MTETTFQGVTRDELGQAARNHAMHLEGLRYDVTPPGMHYLVIHWDIPAADEARWTVEVDGFVDRPLTLSLDDLRGRPAVTRPVTMECAGNGRALMP
;
A
#
# COMPACT_ATOMS: atom_id res chain seq x y z
N MET A 1 -3.19 29.75 1.77
CA MET A 1 -3.22 29.46 3.21
C MET A 1 -3.80 28.06 3.32
N THR A 2 -2.94 27.04 3.31
CA THR A 2 -3.37 25.64 3.22
C THR A 2 -3.97 25.26 4.57
N GLU A 3 -5.29 25.21 4.63
CA GLU A 3 -6.02 24.91 5.85
C GLU A 3 -5.82 23.42 6.17
N THR A 4 -4.98 23.17 7.15
CA THR A 4 -4.62 21.83 7.59
C THR A 4 -5.67 21.31 8.58
N THR A 5 -6.14 20.08 8.39
CA THR A 5 -7.05 19.40 9.32
C THR A 5 -6.32 19.06 10.64
N PHE A 6 -7.07 18.50 11.61
CA PHE A 6 -6.61 18.12 12.96
C PHE A 6 -5.33 17.26 13.02
N GLN A 7 -4.92 16.61 11.92
CA GLN A 7 -3.75 15.72 11.86
C GLN A 7 -2.64 16.16 10.89
N GLY A 8 -2.60 17.42 10.47
CA GLY A 8 -1.56 17.82 9.52
C GLY A 8 -1.91 17.55 8.03
N VAL A 9 -3.10 17.01 7.75
CA VAL A 9 -3.54 16.65 6.39
C VAL A 9 -4.32 17.80 5.75
N THR A 10 -3.94 18.20 4.55
CA THR A 10 -4.61 19.23 3.75
C THR A 10 -5.93 18.73 3.16
N ARG A 11 -6.82 19.64 2.77
CA ARG A 11 -8.08 19.27 2.09
C ARG A 11 -7.83 18.53 0.77
N ASP A 12 -6.78 18.91 0.04
CA ASP A 12 -6.42 18.29 -1.23
C ASP A 12 -5.95 16.84 -1.01
N GLU A 13 -5.14 16.58 0.01
CA GLU A 13 -4.74 15.23 0.41
C GLU A 13 -5.94 14.39 0.87
N LEU A 14 -6.87 14.97 1.64
CA LEU A 14 -8.09 14.28 2.06
C LEU A 14 -8.95 13.86 0.85
N GLY A 15 -9.03 14.69 -0.18
CA GLY A 15 -9.75 14.39 -1.43
C GLY A 15 -9.19 13.18 -2.18
N GLN A 16 -7.91 12.85 -1.99
CA GLN A 16 -7.27 11.69 -2.64
C GLN A 16 -7.85 10.35 -2.17
N ALA A 17 -8.51 10.32 -1.00
CA ALA A 17 -9.22 9.14 -0.52
C ALA A 17 -10.27 8.62 -1.52
N ALA A 18 -10.77 9.47 -2.42
CA ALA A 18 -11.71 9.08 -3.49
C ALA A 18 -11.10 8.15 -4.55
N ARG A 19 -9.77 7.98 -4.58
CA ARG A 19 -9.07 7.00 -5.43
C ARG A 19 -9.18 5.57 -4.90
N ASN A 20 -9.67 5.39 -3.68
CA ASN A 20 -9.83 4.09 -3.05
C ASN A 20 -11.13 3.44 -3.53
N HIS A 21 -10.98 2.39 -4.33
CA HIS A 21 -12.10 1.62 -4.83
C HIS A 21 -12.03 0.19 -4.30
N ALA A 22 -13.19 -0.31 -3.89
CA ALA A 22 -13.36 -1.72 -3.57
C ALA A 22 -13.22 -2.57 -4.84
N MET A 23 -12.95 -3.86 -4.66
CA MET A 23 -12.98 -4.84 -5.74
C MET A 23 -14.43 -5.11 -6.18
N HIS A 24 -14.66 -5.31 -7.48
CA HIS A 24 -15.91 -5.81 -8.03
C HIS A 24 -16.23 -7.22 -7.50
N LEU A 25 -17.47 -7.50 -7.08
CA LEU A 25 -17.83 -8.80 -6.49
C LEU A 25 -17.65 -9.98 -7.46
N GLU A 26 -17.76 -9.74 -8.77
CA GLU A 26 -17.45 -10.72 -9.81
C GLU A 26 -16.00 -11.22 -9.72
N GLY A 27 -15.10 -10.42 -9.15
CA GLY A 27 -13.70 -10.78 -8.90
C GLY A 27 -13.55 -11.96 -7.92
N LEU A 28 -14.53 -12.20 -7.04
CA LEU A 28 -14.52 -13.35 -6.11
C LEU A 28 -14.65 -14.70 -6.82
N ARG A 29 -14.93 -14.72 -8.13
CA ARG A 29 -14.96 -15.95 -8.93
C ARG A 29 -13.57 -16.48 -9.28
N TYR A 30 -12.53 -15.66 -9.14
CA TYR A 30 -11.15 -16.04 -9.42
C TYR A 30 -10.44 -16.48 -8.13
N ASP A 31 -9.66 -17.56 -8.20
CA ASP A 31 -8.81 -18.00 -7.08
C ASP A 31 -7.75 -16.95 -6.72
N VAL A 32 -7.27 -16.21 -7.73
CA VAL A 32 -6.37 -15.06 -7.59
C VAL A 32 -6.99 -13.88 -8.33
N THR A 33 -7.33 -12.83 -7.60
CA THR A 33 -7.90 -11.60 -8.18
C THR A 33 -6.92 -11.00 -9.21
N PRO A 34 -7.36 -10.73 -10.45
CA PRO A 34 -6.52 -10.06 -11.44
C PRO A 34 -6.03 -8.69 -10.92
N PRO A 35 -4.79 -8.25 -11.22
CA PRO A 35 -4.24 -7.01 -10.67
C PRO A 35 -5.10 -5.77 -10.90
N GLY A 36 -5.75 -5.65 -12.06
CA GLY A 36 -6.66 -4.53 -12.37
C GLY A 36 -8.01 -4.57 -11.65
N MET A 37 -8.32 -5.67 -10.95
CA MET A 37 -9.53 -5.84 -10.14
C MET A 37 -9.25 -5.84 -8.63
N HIS A 38 -7.98 -5.88 -8.23
CA HIS A 38 -7.63 -5.85 -6.81
C HIS A 38 -7.99 -4.50 -6.21
N TYR A 39 -8.57 -4.51 -5.00
CA TYR A 39 -8.95 -3.28 -4.32
C TYR A 39 -7.72 -2.41 -4.01
N LEU A 40 -7.94 -1.10 -3.89
CA LEU A 40 -6.90 -0.12 -3.55
C LEU A 40 -7.23 0.58 -2.23
N VAL A 41 -6.22 0.71 -1.37
CA VAL A 41 -6.25 1.58 -0.19
C VAL A 41 -4.96 2.39 -0.17
N ILE A 42 -5.10 3.67 -0.47
CA ILE A 42 -4.05 4.64 -0.67
C ILE A 42 -4.40 5.83 0.22
N HIS A 43 -3.52 6.13 1.17
CA HIS A 43 -3.72 7.22 2.14
C HIS A 43 -3.13 8.55 1.68
N TRP A 44 -2.12 8.51 0.81
CA TRP A 44 -1.36 9.68 0.33
C TRP A 44 -1.04 9.55 -1.16
N ASP A 45 -0.28 10.49 -1.71
CA ASP A 45 0.17 10.40 -3.10
C ASP A 45 1.08 9.19 -3.33
N ILE A 46 0.98 8.63 -4.54
CA ILE A 46 1.86 7.57 -4.99
C ILE A 46 3.22 8.21 -5.31
N PRO A 47 4.30 7.83 -4.61
CA PRO A 47 5.60 8.45 -4.84
C PRO A 47 6.15 8.07 -6.22
N ALA A 48 6.69 9.04 -6.94
CA ALA A 48 7.54 8.77 -8.09
C ALA A 48 8.87 8.19 -7.58
N ALA A 49 9.13 6.91 -7.87
CA ALA A 49 10.33 6.22 -7.43
C ALA A 49 11.31 6.02 -8.60
N ASP A 50 12.60 6.26 -8.34
CA ASP A 50 13.71 5.88 -9.21
C ASP A 50 14.33 4.59 -8.68
N GLU A 51 14.17 3.49 -9.43
CA GLU A 51 14.68 2.17 -9.05
C GLU A 51 16.18 2.19 -8.73
N ALA A 52 16.98 3.01 -9.43
CA ALA A 52 18.44 3.05 -9.26
C ALA A 52 18.87 3.77 -7.97
N ARG A 53 17.97 4.55 -7.36
CA ARG A 53 18.26 5.34 -6.14
C ARG A 53 17.51 4.83 -4.91
N TRP A 54 16.51 3.97 -5.11
CA TRP A 54 15.64 3.53 -4.04
C TRP A 54 16.34 2.53 -3.12
N THR A 55 16.12 2.68 -1.81
CA THR A 55 16.70 1.83 -0.77
C THR A 55 15.69 1.54 0.35
N VAL A 56 15.88 0.42 1.05
CA VAL A 56 15.18 0.05 2.28
C VAL A 56 16.16 0.06 3.44
N GLU A 57 15.82 0.77 4.50
CA GLU A 57 16.55 0.74 5.75
C GLU A 57 15.87 -0.21 6.75
N VAL A 58 16.66 -1.04 7.41
CA VAL A 58 16.25 -1.86 8.54
C VAL A 58 17.09 -1.43 9.74
N ASP A 59 16.44 -0.77 10.69
CA ASP A 59 17.07 -0.19 11.89
C ASP A 59 16.31 -0.56 13.17
N GLY A 60 16.55 0.18 14.25
CA GLY A 60 15.84 0.01 15.52
C GLY A 60 16.49 -1.05 16.41
N PHE A 61 15.70 -1.97 16.94
CA PHE A 61 16.17 -2.99 17.89
C PHE A 61 16.73 -4.22 17.16
N VAL A 62 17.84 -4.00 16.45
CA VAL A 62 18.55 -5.01 15.66
C VAL A 62 20.04 -5.00 16.00
N ASP A 63 20.69 -6.17 15.96
CA ASP A 63 22.13 -6.28 16.22
C ASP A 63 22.97 -5.55 15.17
N ARG A 64 22.48 -5.54 13.92
CA ARG A 64 23.19 -4.97 12.77
C ARG A 64 22.18 -4.26 11.84
N PRO A 65 22.08 -2.92 11.95
CA PRO A 65 21.33 -2.13 10.99
C PRO A 65 21.87 -2.34 9.57
N LEU A 66 20.99 -2.25 8.58
CA LEU A 66 21.36 -2.43 7.18
C LEU A 66 20.50 -1.60 6.24
N THR A 67 21.09 -1.23 5.11
CA THR A 67 20.42 -0.55 4.00
C THR A 67 20.54 -1.45 2.77
N LEU A 68 19.42 -1.71 2.09
CA LEU A 68 19.34 -2.58 0.92
C LEU A 68 18.91 -1.76 -0.30
N SER A 69 19.66 -1.87 -1.40
CA SER A 69 19.19 -1.44 -2.72
C SER A 69 18.10 -2.37 -3.26
N LEU A 70 17.43 -1.96 -4.33
CA LEU A 70 16.49 -2.84 -5.03
C LEU A 70 17.17 -4.10 -5.60
N ASP A 71 18.43 -3.99 -6.04
CA ASP A 71 19.21 -5.14 -6.53
C ASP A 71 19.57 -6.11 -5.40
N ASP A 72 19.90 -5.59 -4.21
CA ASP A 72 20.14 -6.43 -3.02
C ASP A 72 18.90 -7.24 -2.63
N LEU A 73 17.70 -6.66 -2.78
CA LEU A 73 16.43 -7.35 -2.53
C LEU A 73 16.15 -8.41 -3.60
N ARG A 74 16.31 -8.07 -4.88
CA ARG A 74 16.10 -8.97 -6.02
C ARG A 74 17.07 -10.16 -6.02
N GLY A 75 18.27 -9.99 -5.46
CA GLY A 75 19.26 -11.06 -5.31
C GLY A 75 18.95 -12.09 -4.21
N ARG A 76 17.94 -11.86 -3.36
CA ARG A 76 17.54 -12.80 -2.30
C ARG A 76 16.66 -13.93 -2.86
N PRO A 77 16.61 -15.11 -2.20
CA PRO A 77 15.72 -16.19 -2.62
C PRO A 77 14.26 -15.75 -2.67
N ALA A 78 13.63 -15.89 -3.84
CA ALA A 78 12.23 -15.56 -4.03
C ALA A 78 11.32 -16.66 -3.46
N VAL A 79 10.24 -16.26 -2.79
CA VAL A 79 9.19 -17.15 -2.28
C VAL A 79 7.85 -16.67 -2.81
N THR A 80 7.09 -17.57 -3.44
CA THR A 80 5.74 -17.28 -3.97
C THR A 80 4.69 -17.95 -3.10
N ARG A 81 3.71 -17.17 -2.61
CA ARG A 81 2.60 -17.67 -1.79
C ARG A 81 1.31 -16.94 -2.17
N PRO A 82 0.17 -17.65 -2.30
CA PRO A 82 -1.13 -16.99 -2.36
C PRO A 82 -1.44 -16.37 -0.99
N VAL A 83 -1.71 -15.07 -0.96
CA VAL A 83 -2.05 -14.31 0.25
C VAL A 83 -3.25 -13.44 -0.06
N THR A 84 -4.31 -13.59 0.74
CA THR A 84 -5.46 -12.68 0.69
C THR A 84 -5.16 -11.43 1.51
N MET A 85 -5.30 -10.27 0.89
CA MET A 85 -5.25 -8.99 1.59
C MET A 85 -6.68 -8.56 1.91
N GLU A 86 -6.94 -8.19 3.16
CA GLU A 86 -8.23 -7.64 3.59
C GLU A 86 -8.02 -6.31 4.28
N CYS A 87 -8.83 -5.31 3.92
CA CYS A 87 -8.83 -4.02 4.60
C CYS A 87 -9.58 -4.12 5.93
N ALA A 88 -9.05 -3.52 7.00
CA ALA A 88 -9.75 -3.40 8.27
C ALA A 88 -11.11 -2.68 8.16
N GLY A 89 -11.33 -1.89 7.10
CA GLY A 89 -12.61 -1.23 6.81
C GLY A 89 -13.61 -2.08 6.02
N ASN A 90 -13.29 -3.34 5.71
CA ASN A 90 -14.22 -4.24 5.01
C ASN A 90 -15.52 -4.41 5.84
N GLY A 91 -16.67 -4.39 5.17
CA GLY A 91 -17.98 -4.47 5.85
C GLY A 91 -18.43 -3.23 6.63
N ARG A 92 -17.64 -2.13 6.65
CA ARG A 92 -17.99 -0.89 7.37
C ARG A 92 -19.36 -0.32 7.00
N ALA A 93 -19.78 -0.47 5.75
CA ALA A 93 -21.10 0.01 5.29
C ALA A 93 -22.30 -0.75 5.93
N LEU A 94 -22.05 -1.88 6.57
CA LEU A 94 -23.05 -2.67 7.29
C LEU A 94 -23.08 -2.36 8.80
N MET A 95 -22.17 -1.52 9.29
CA MET A 95 -22.14 -1.11 10.69
C MET A 95 -23.22 -0.03 10.95
N PRO A 96 -23.94 -0.10 12.08
CA PRO A 96 -24.99 0.85 12.43
C PRO A 96 -24.46 2.26 12.74
#